data_AF-C6PU55-F1
#
_entry.id   AF-C6PU55-F1
#
_cell.length_a   1.000
_cell.length_b   1.000
_cell.length_c   1.000
_cell.angle_alpha   90.00
_cell.angle_beta   90.00
_cell.angle_gamma   90.00
#
_symmetry.space_group_name_H-M   'P 1'
#
loop_
_entity.id
_entity.type
_entity.pdbx_description
1 polymer ?
#
loop_
_entity_poly.entity_id
_entity_poly.type
_entity_poly.pdbx_seq_one_letter_code
_entity_poly.pdbx_strand_id
1 'polypeptide(L)' 'MFPSREMAEKELEIAGQLNHGLWTEHSINVGVSAQIIAEKCTNLNPDKAYALGLLHDIGRRYGISARRHVLYMIFFPI' A
#
# COMPACT_ATOMS: atom_id res chain seq x y z
N MET A 1 11.46 0.83 10.19
CA MET A 1 11.54 -0.50 9.56
C MET A 1 10.61 -0.48 8.35
N PHE A 2 10.86 -1.24 7.29
CA PHE A 2 9.92 -1.34 6.16
C PHE A 2 9.05 -2.58 6.35
N PRO A 3 7.76 -2.53 6.00
CA PRO A 3 6.89 -3.69 6.12
C PRO A 3 7.38 -4.78 5.17
N SER A 4 7.31 -6.03 5.63
CA SER A 4 7.48 -7.16 4.71
C SER A 4 6.31 -7.20 3.73
N ARG A 5 6.50 -7.91 2.61
CA ARG A 5 5.43 -8.17 1.64
C ARG A 5 4.18 -8.76 2.30
N GLU A 6 4.37 -9.80 3.10
CA GLU A 6 3.29 -10.49 3.81
C GLU A 6 2.56 -9.57 4.80
N MET A 7 3.30 -8.71 5.52
CA MET A 7 2.69 -7.71 6.40
C MET A 7 1.84 -6.71 5.61
N ALA A 8 2.35 -6.23 4.48
CA ALA A 8 1.64 -5.28 3.63
C ALA A 8 0.36 -5.87 3.02
N GLU A 9 0.42 -7.12 2.54
CA GLU A 9 -0.74 -7.84 1.99
C GLU A 9 -1.81 -8.06 3.07
N LYS A 10 -1.40 -8.50 4.26
CA LYS A 10 -2.32 -8.68 5.41
C LYS A 10 -2.97 -7.37 5.85
N GLU A 11 -2.21 -6.27 5.91
CA GLU A 11 -2.78 -4.98 6.28
C GLU A 11 -3.74 -4.44 5.23
N LEU A 12 -3.46 -4.63 3.94
CA LEU A 12 -4.39 -4.26 2.89
C LEU A 12 -5.68 -5.07 2.96
N GLU A 13 -5.60 -6.37 3.25
CA GLU A 13 -6.76 -7.24 3.46
C GLU A 13 -7.64 -6.69 4.60
N ILE A 14 -7.05 -6.44 5.77
CA ILE A 14 -7.78 -5.90 6.94
C ILE A 14 -8.40 -4.54 6.60
N ALA A 15 -7.65 -3.64 5.98
CA ALA A 15 -8.13 -2.32 5.60
C ALA A 15 -9.27 -2.37 4.57
N GLY A 16 -9.21 -3.33 3.64
CA GLY A 16 -10.26 -3.60 2.67
C GLY A 16 -11.58 -4.01 3.32
N GLN A 17 -11.53 -4.79 4.40
CA GLN A 17 -12.73 -5.16 5.18
C GLN A 17 -13.31 -3.96 5.95
N LEU A 18 -12.47 -3.02 6.38
CA LEU A 18 -12.90 -1.83 7.11
C LEU A 18 -13.53 -0.77 6.19
N ASN A 19 -13.10 -0.73 4.92
CA ASN A 19 -13.64 0.18 3.91
C ASN A 19 -13.66 -0.52 2.55
N HIS A 20 -14.78 -1.13 2.18
CA HIS A 20 -14.91 -1.83 0.90
C HIS A 20 -14.84 -0.88 -0.31
N GLY A 21 -14.30 -1.36 -1.42
CA GLY A 21 -14.34 -0.68 -2.70
C GLY A 21 -13.16 -1.02 -3.60
N LEU A 22 -13.12 -0.40 -4.79
CA LEU A 22 -12.12 -0.65 -5.83
C LEU A 22 -10.69 -0.17 -5.47
N TRP A 23 -10.53 0.52 -4.35
CA TRP A 23 -9.23 1.08 -3.96
C TRP A 23 -8.23 0.00 -3.55
N THR A 24 -8.69 -1.17 -3.06
CA THR A 24 -7.80 -2.29 -2.74
C THR A 24 -7.17 -2.88 -4.00
N GLU A 25 -7.96 -3.07 -5.06
CA GLU A 25 -7.48 -3.52 -6.37
C GLU A 25 -6.53 -2.48 -6.99
N HIS A 26 -6.87 -1.19 -6.88
CA HIS A 26 -5.96 -0.09 -7.26
C HIS A 26 -4.62 -0.21 -6.53
N SER A 27 -4.63 -0.40 -5.20
CA SER A 27 -3.40 -0.58 -4.42
C SER A 27 -2.58 -1.79 -4.86
N ILE A 28 -3.23 -2.91 -5.19
CA ILE A 28 -2.55 -4.11 -5.71
C ILE A 28 -1.87 -3.80 -7.04
N ASN A 29 -2.58 -3.16 -7.97
CA ASN A 29 -2.04 -2.78 -9.28
C ASN A 29 -0.86 -1.82 -9.16
N VAL A 30 -0.91 -0.87 -8.21
CA VAL A 30 0.19 0.05 -7.92
C VAL A 30 1.40 -0.70 -7.34
N GLY A 31 1.18 -1.61 -6.37
CA GLY A 31 2.24 -2.44 -5.80
C GLY A 31 2.96 -3.27 -6.86
N VAL A 32 2.22 -3.97 -7.73
CA VAL A 32 2.78 -4.77 -8.83
C VAL A 32 3.55 -3.88 -9.82
N SER A 33 2.98 -2.73 -10.20
CA SER A 33 3.65 -1.79 -11.11
C SER A 33 4.96 -1.26 -10.52
N ALA A 34 4.96 -0.91 -9.24
CA ALA A 34 6.15 -0.45 -8.52
C ALA A 34 7.23 -1.54 -8.45
N GLN A 35 6.84 -2.79 -8.21
CA GLN A 35 7.74 -3.94 -8.25
C GLN A 35 8.42 -4.07 -9.61
N ILE A 36 7.64 -4.11 -10.70
CA ILE A 36 8.14 -4.27 -12.07
C ILE A 36 9.11 -3.15 -12.44
N ILE A 37 8.82 -1.90 -12.05
CA ILE A 37 9.73 -0.76 -12.28
C ILE A 37 11.02 -0.95 -11.48
N ALA A 38 10.92 -1.31 -10.20
CA ALA A 38 12.08 -1.50 -9.33
C ALA A 38 13.00 -2.64 -9.80
N GLU A 39 12.45 -3.72 -10.36
CA GLU A 39 13.22 -4.81 -10.99
C GLU A 39 14.10 -4.35 -12.17
N LYS A 40 13.76 -3.21 -12.79
CA LYS A 40 14.55 -2.60 -13.88
C LYS A 40 15.56 -1.57 -13.38
N CYS A 41 15.55 -1.23 -12.09
CA CYS A 41 16.45 -0.25 -11.50
C CYS A 41 17.55 -0.95 -10.69
N THR A 42 18.81 -0.60 -10.92
CA THR A 42 19.96 -1.23 -10.23
C THR A 42 20.07 -0.90 -8.75
N ASN A 43 19.34 0.12 -8.28
CA ASN A 43 19.44 0.68 -6.93
C ASN A 43 18.15 0.59 -6.11
N LEU A 44 17.13 -0.12 -6.60
CA LEU A 44 15.85 -0.28 -5.90
C LEU A 44 15.64 -1.74 -5.47
N ASN A 45 15.01 -1.92 -4.31
CA ASN A 45 14.58 -3.24 -3.84
C ASN A 45 13.12 -3.47 -4.29
N PRO A 46 12.85 -4.49 -5.13
CA PRO A 46 11.50 -4.76 -5.65
C PRO A 46 10.45 -5.04 -4.58
N ASP A 47 10.78 -5.84 -3.56
CA ASP A 47 9.83 -6.18 -2.48
C ASP A 47 9.46 -4.96 -1.66
N LYS A 48 10.43 -4.08 -1.41
CA LYS A 48 10.21 -2.80 -0.74
C LYS A 48 9.34 -1.88 -1.58
N ALA A 49 9.57 -1.81 -2.89
CA ALA A 49 8.76 -1.02 -3.81
C ALA A 49 7.31 -1.54 -3.87
N TYR A 50 7.15 -2.87 -3.93
CA TYR A 50 5.85 -3.54 -3.84
C TYR A 50 5.10 -3.15 -2.56
N ALA A 51 5.71 -3.37 -1.40
CA ALA A 51 5.07 -3.12 -0.11
C ALA A 51 4.67 -1.65 0.08
N LEU A 52 5.51 -0.71 -0.35
CA LEU A 52 5.21 0.72 -0.30
C LEU A 52 4.12 1.13 -1.29
N GLY A 53 4.13 0.57 -2.50
CA GLY A 53 3.07 0.79 -3.49
C GLY A 53 1.72 0.24 -3.01
N LEU A 54 1.73 -0.93 -2.36
CA LEU A 54 0.53 -1.57 -1.83
C LEU A 54 -0.13 -0.75 -0.71
N LEU A 55 0.68 -0.12 0.14
CA LEU A 55 0.20 0.61 1.32
C LEU A 55 0.06 2.13 1.11
N HIS A 56 0.31 2.66 -0.09
CA HIS A 56 0.30 4.11 -0.35
C HIS A 56 -1.05 4.80 0.00
N ASP A 57 -2.14 4.04 -0.08
CA ASP A 57 -3.51 4.50 0.17
C ASP A 57 -4.11 3.89 1.45
N ILE A 58 -3.30 3.28 2.34
CA ILE A 58 -3.78 2.53 3.52
C ILE A 58 -4.64 3.37 4.47
N GLY A 59 -4.46 4.70 4.46
CA GLY A 59 -5.31 5.63 5.20
C GLY A 59 -6.79 5.59 4.81
N ARG A 60 -7.15 4.97 3.67
CA ARG A 60 -8.53 4.70 3.27
C ARG A 60 -9.25 3.75 4.23
N ARG A 61 -8.55 2.99 5.07
CA ARG A 61 -9.15 2.15 6.13
C ARG A 61 -10.07 2.92 7.08
N TYR A 62 -9.88 4.23 7.21
CA TYR A 62 -10.70 5.11 8.06
C TYR A 62 -11.94 5.69 7.34
N GLY A 63 -12.28 5.18 6.16
CA GLY A 63 -13.46 5.56 5.38
C GLY A 63 -13.17 6.58 4.27
N ILE A 64 -14.25 7.08 3.65
CA ILE A 64 -14.18 8.00 2.50
C ILE A 64 -13.58 9.33 2.92
N SER A 65 -12.32 9.49 2.59
CA SER A 65 -11.49 10.60 3.07
C SER A 65 -10.78 11.25 1.88
N ALA A 66 -11.56 11.82 0.96
CA ALA A 66 -11.14 12.58 -0.24
C ALA A 66 -9.63 12.51 -0.54
N ARG A 67 -8.84 13.51 -0.14
CA ARG A 67 -7.36 13.49 -0.14
C ARG A 67 -6.76 13.31 1.27
N ARG A 68 -7.60 13.19 2.30
CA ARG A 68 -7.18 13.07 3.71
C ARG A 68 -6.57 11.70 4.03
N HIS A 69 -6.86 10.66 3.25
CA HIS A 69 -6.22 9.34 3.37
C HIS A 69 -4.68 9.41 3.34
N VAL A 70 -4.10 10.37 2.62
CA VAL A 70 -2.64 10.59 2.58
C VAL A 70 -2.09 11.01 3.96
N LEU A 71 -2.83 11.81 4.73
CA LEU A 71 -2.42 12.23 6.08
C LEU A 71 -2.55 11.07 7.08
N TYR A 72 -3.59 10.24 6.95
CA TYR A 72 -3.82 9.11 7.83
C TYR A 72 -2.76 8.02 7.73
N MET A 73 -1.98 8.01 6.64
CA MET A 73 -0.83 7.14 6.49
C MET A 73 0.29 7.42 7.52
N ILE A 74 0.42 8.67 8.00
CA ILE A 74 1.43 9.07 8.99
C ILE A 74 1.10 8.52 10.39
N PHE A 75 -0.18 8.28 10.67
CA PHE A 75 -0.65 7.75 11.95
C PHE A 75 -0.65 6.22 11.99
N PHE A 76 -0.17 5.56 10.92
CA PHE A 76 -0.09 4.12 10.86
C PHE A 76 1.27 3.65 11.41
N PRO A 77 1.31 2.95 12.55
CA PRO A 77 2.55 2.37 13.06
C PRO A 77 2.89 1.15 12.21
N ILE A 78 3.92 1.28 11.38
CA ILE A 78 4.57 0.16 10.67
C ILE A 78 5.67 -0.43 11.54
#